data_AF-A0A843B9W9-F1
#
_entry.id   AF-A0A843B9W9-F1
#
_cell.length_a   1.000
_cell.length_b   1.000
_cell.length_c   1.000
_cell.angle_alpha   90.00
_cell.angle_beta   90.00
_cell.angle_gamma   90.00
#
_symmetry.space_group_name_H-M   'P 1'
#
loop_
_entity.id
_entity.type
_entity.pdbx_description
1 polymer ?
#
loop_
_entity_poly.entity_id
_entity_poly.type
_entity_poly.pdbx_seq_one_letter_code
_entity_poly.pdbx_strand_id
1 'polypeptide(L)'
;FAGATSFNQPLDTWDTSSVTDMSNMFSNATSFNQPLDTWDVSSVVNMTGMFDSAASFDQNLGGWYVVTDSVSIDRTDVPGVVGTISAQNSFLDGQNPTYHIELGGDSDRFIITDGNQLSMVSAAADQTTYTVTITATGNSVFEDGNNRRVVEVTLAGVDTS
;
A
#
# COMPACT_ATOMS: atom_id res chain seq x y z
N PHE A 1 -18.74 13.20 4.76
CA PHE A 1 -19.99 12.63 4.20
C PHE A 1 -20.62 11.56 5.08
N ALA A 2 -20.25 11.46 6.37
CA ALA A 2 -20.84 10.49 7.28
C ALA A 2 -22.37 10.63 7.36
N GLY A 3 -23.10 9.53 7.22
CA GLY A 3 -24.56 9.47 7.27
C GLY A 3 -25.26 10.05 6.03
N ALA A 4 -24.53 10.44 4.98
CA ALA A 4 -25.11 10.95 3.75
C ALA A 4 -25.67 9.81 2.88
N THR A 5 -26.72 9.14 3.37
CA THR A 5 -27.26 7.89 2.82
C THR A 5 -27.65 7.96 1.34
N SER A 6 -28.03 9.14 0.83
CA SER A 6 -28.43 9.36 -0.57
C SER A 6 -27.32 9.95 -1.44
N PHE A 7 -26.15 10.25 -0.89
CA PHE A 7 -25.06 10.86 -1.64
C PHE A 7 -24.39 9.83 -2.56
N ASN A 8 -24.37 10.14 -3.85
CA ASN A 8 -23.70 9.33 -4.89
C ASN A 8 -23.31 10.23 -6.07
N GLN A 9 -22.65 11.34 -5.78
CA GLN A 9 -22.23 12.32 -6.79
C GLN A 9 -20.72 12.21 -7.01
N PRO A 10 -20.25 12.44 -8.25
CA PRO A 10 -18.84 12.29 -8.60
C PRO A 10 -17.94 13.20 -7.74
N LEU A 11 -16.74 12.69 -7.41
CA LEU A 11 -15.74 13.35 -6.55
C LEU A 11 -14.35 13.37 -7.18
N ASP A 12 -14.24 13.08 -8.48
CA ASP A 12 -13.00 12.99 -9.26
C ASP A 12 -12.22 14.30 -9.37
N THR A 13 -12.83 15.43 -8.99
CA THR A 13 -12.22 16.76 -9.03
C THR A 13 -11.62 17.21 -7.70
N TRP A 14 -11.69 16.37 -6.67
CA TRP A 14 -11.21 16.71 -5.33
C TRP A 14 -9.71 16.48 -5.21
N ASP A 15 -9.00 17.50 -4.74
CA ASP A 15 -7.59 17.37 -4.34
C ASP A 15 -7.53 16.93 -2.88
N THR A 16 -7.09 15.70 -2.65
CA THR A 16 -6.95 15.09 -1.32
C THR A 16 -5.51 14.99 -0.83
N SER A 17 -4.54 15.48 -1.62
CA SER A 17 -3.09 15.31 -1.37
C SER A 17 -2.61 15.80 0.00
N SER A 18 -3.31 16.77 0.59
CA SER A 18 -2.99 17.35 1.90
C SER A 18 -3.85 16.84 3.05
N VAL A 19 -4.79 15.93 2.79
CA VAL A 19 -5.70 15.41 3.81
C VAL A 19 -4.98 14.39 4.68
N THR A 20 -4.99 14.59 5.99
CA THR A 20 -4.35 13.68 6.95
C THR A 20 -5.32 12.79 7.71
N ASP A 21 -6.62 13.11 7.71
CA ASP A 21 -7.66 12.33 8.39
C ASP A 21 -8.90 12.21 7.49
N MET A 22 -9.23 10.97 7.12
CA MET A 22 -10.41 10.58 6.36
C MET A 22 -11.33 9.64 7.16
N SER A 23 -11.16 9.58 8.49
CA SER A 23 -11.94 8.70 9.34
C SER A 23 -13.44 8.97 9.20
N ASN A 24 -14.21 7.88 9.09
CA ASN A 24 -15.67 7.89 8.91
C ASN A 24 -16.19 8.72 7.73
N MET A 25 -15.34 9.14 6.78
CA MET A 25 -15.73 10.13 5.76
C MET A 25 -16.99 9.72 5.00
N PHE A 26 -17.17 8.44 4.67
CA PHE A 26 -18.32 7.84 4.01
C PHE A 26 -19.05 6.81 4.89
N SER A 27 -18.84 6.83 6.21
CA SER A 27 -19.57 5.94 7.12
C SER A 27 -21.08 6.14 6.95
N ASN A 28 -21.85 5.06 6.81
CA ASN A 28 -23.29 5.05 6.57
C ASN A 28 -23.74 5.80 5.29
N ALA A 29 -22.84 6.09 4.34
CA ALA A 29 -23.20 6.62 3.02
C ALA A 29 -23.69 5.48 2.11
N THR A 30 -24.85 4.92 2.44
CA THR A 30 -25.33 3.64 1.88
C THR A 30 -25.49 3.59 0.37
N SER A 31 -25.71 4.73 -0.31
CA SER A 31 -25.86 4.79 -1.77
C SER A 31 -24.56 5.17 -2.51
N PHE A 32 -23.49 5.49 -1.79
CA PHE A 32 -22.26 5.98 -2.41
C PHE A 32 -21.51 4.84 -3.13
N ASN A 33 -21.24 5.01 -4.42
CA ASN A 33 -20.48 4.06 -5.23
C ASN A 33 -19.73 4.77 -6.38
N GLN A 34 -19.21 5.97 -6.13
CA GLN A 34 -18.44 6.70 -7.14
C GLN A 34 -16.96 6.32 -7.07
N PRO A 35 -16.27 6.27 -8.23
CA PRO A 35 -14.84 6.00 -8.29
C PRO A 35 -14.04 7.01 -7.45
N LEU A 36 -13.00 6.52 -6.79
CA LEU A 36 -12.10 7.29 -5.91
C LEU A 36 -10.61 7.07 -6.26
N ASP A 37 -10.33 6.40 -7.37
CA ASP A 37 -8.99 6.05 -7.86
C ASP A 37 -8.11 7.29 -8.16
N THR A 38 -8.72 8.46 -8.30
CA THR A 38 -8.03 9.74 -8.53
C THR A 38 -7.58 10.44 -7.26
N TRP A 39 -7.97 9.96 -6.08
CA TRP A 39 -7.62 10.58 -4.80
C TRP A 39 -6.18 10.23 -4.42
N ASP A 40 -5.36 11.26 -4.19
CA ASP A 40 -4.08 11.12 -3.51
C ASP A 40 -4.33 10.98 -2.01
N VAL A 41 -4.04 9.79 -1.48
CA VAL A 41 -4.20 9.48 -0.05
C VAL A 41 -2.86 9.28 0.67
N SER A 42 -1.74 9.65 0.04
CA SER A 42 -0.39 9.45 0.57
C SER A 42 -0.14 10.17 1.91
N SER A 43 -0.82 11.30 2.14
CA SER A 43 -0.74 12.07 3.38
C SER A 43 -1.69 11.60 4.49
N VAL A 44 -2.60 10.66 4.19
CA VAL A 44 -3.65 10.25 5.13
C VAL A 44 -3.10 9.33 6.20
N VAL A 45 -3.22 9.75 7.46
CA VAL A 45 -2.76 9.00 8.64
C VAL A 45 -3.89 8.18 9.27
N ASN A 46 -5.15 8.61 9.09
CA ASN A 46 -6.31 7.95 9.70
C ASN A 46 -7.44 7.74 8.70
N MET A 47 -7.81 6.49 8.44
CA MET A 47 -8.96 6.09 7.60
C MET A 47 -9.99 5.25 8.37
N THR A 48 -9.93 5.25 9.70
CA THR A 48 -10.77 4.37 10.53
C THR A 48 -12.25 4.54 10.20
N GLY A 49 -12.92 3.44 9.86
CA GLY A 49 -14.37 3.43 9.59
C GLY A 49 -14.79 4.24 8.36
N MET A 50 -13.87 4.62 7.47
CA MET A 50 -14.16 5.51 6.33
C MET A 50 -15.36 5.05 5.50
N PHE A 51 -15.51 3.73 5.28
CA PHE A 51 -16.61 3.12 4.53
C PHE A 51 -17.51 2.22 5.39
N ASP A 52 -17.48 2.37 6.72
CA ASP A 52 -18.32 1.55 7.61
C ASP A 52 -19.80 1.69 7.21
N SER A 53 -20.48 0.57 6.97
CA SER A 53 -21.88 0.55 6.53
C SER A 53 -22.18 1.31 5.22
N ALA A 54 -21.18 1.56 4.36
CA ALA A 54 -21.36 2.09 3.00
C ALA A 54 -21.77 0.97 2.02
N ALA A 55 -23.00 0.47 2.18
CA ALA A 55 -23.45 -0.79 1.60
C ALA A 55 -23.34 -0.94 0.06
N SER A 56 -23.39 0.15 -0.70
CA SER A 56 -23.31 0.11 -2.17
C SER A 56 -21.89 0.30 -2.72
N PHE A 57 -20.90 0.56 -1.87
CA PHE A 57 -19.55 0.87 -2.32
C PHE A 57 -18.81 -0.41 -2.76
N ASP A 58 -18.44 -0.45 -4.04
CA ASP A 58 -17.79 -1.59 -4.71
C ASP A 58 -16.74 -1.11 -5.73
N GLN A 59 -16.03 -0.03 -5.40
CA GLN A 59 -15.01 0.55 -6.27
C GLN A 59 -13.63 -0.05 -5.98
N ASN A 60 -12.84 -0.18 -7.04
CA ASN A 60 -11.45 -0.58 -6.93
C ASN A 60 -10.63 0.55 -6.29
N LEU A 61 -10.01 0.28 -5.14
CA LEU A 61 -9.15 1.21 -4.41
C LEU A 61 -7.66 0.89 -4.58
N GLY A 62 -7.29 0.14 -5.62
CA GLY A 62 -5.90 -0.21 -5.85
C GLY A 62 -4.97 0.99 -6.03
N GLY A 63 -5.45 2.16 -6.44
CA GLY A 63 -4.61 3.37 -6.49
C GLY A 63 -4.16 3.88 -5.12
N TRP A 64 -4.75 3.42 -4.01
CA TRP A 64 -4.53 3.95 -2.66
C TRP A 64 -3.33 3.32 -1.93
N TYR A 65 -2.37 2.75 -2.67
CA TYR A 65 -1.17 2.11 -2.10
C TYR A 65 -0.13 3.12 -1.62
N VAL A 66 0.28 3.01 -0.36
CA VAL A 66 1.49 3.67 0.14
C VAL A 66 2.65 2.68 0.09
N VAL A 67 3.28 2.52 -1.08
CA VAL A 67 4.65 2.00 -1.12
C VAL A 67 5.54 3.22 -1.23
N THR A 68 6.39 3.48 -0.22
CA THR A 68 7.36 4.57 -0.31
C THR A 68 8.42 4.19 -1.35
N ASP A 69 8.84 5.15 -2.19
CA ASP A 69 9.80 4.92 -3.30
C ASP A 69 11.12 4.28 -2.84
N SER A 70 11.48 4.49 -1.59
CA SER A 70 12.58 3.83 -0.89
C SER A 70 12.10 3.35 0.46
N VAL A 71 12.59 2.19 0.90
CA VAL A 71 12.24 1.65 2.21
C VAL A 71 13.47 1.14 2.94
N SER A 72 13.49 1.31 4.27
CA SER A 72 14.59 0.90 5.11
C SER A 72 14.23 -0.28 5.99
N ILE A 73 15.07 -1.32 6.03
CA ILE A 73 14.97 -2.47 6.94
C ILE A 73 16.19 -2.44 7.87
N ASP A 74 16.02 -2.63 9.18
CA ASP A 74 17.16 -2.69 10.09
C ASP A 74 17.96 -3.98 9.84
N ARG A 75 19.29 -3.86 9.75
CA ARG A 75 20.19 -5.00 9.56
C ARG A 75 20.15 -5.98 10.73
N THR A 76 19.74 -5.57 11.94
CA THR A 76 19.56 -6.49 13.07
C THR A 76 18.41 -7.48 12.86
N ASP A 77 17.49 -7.18 11.94
CA ASP A 77 16.32 -8.03 11.66
C ASP A 77 16.64 -9.19 10.68
N VAL A 78 17.93 -9.37 10.34
CA VAL A 78 18.39 -10.19 9.20
C VAL A 78 18.98 -11.55 9.59
N PRO A 79 18.72 -12.11 10.77
CA PRO A 79 18.53 -13.56 10.82
C PRO A 79 17.35 -13.98 11.71
N GLY A 80 16.27 -14.49 11.08
CA GLY A 80 15.12 -15.08 11.77
C GLY A 80 13.81 -14.25 11.81
N VAL A 81 13.74 -13.14 11.05
CA VAL A 81 12.61 -12.16 10.90
C VAL A 81 12.55 -11.21 12.13
N VAL A 82 12.30 -9.89 12.06
CA VAL A 82 11.28 -9.15 11.31
C VAL A 82 11.62 -7.66 11.11
N GLY A 83 11.73 -7.24 9.84
CA GLY A 83 11.31 -5.92 9.40
C GLY A 83 10.25 -6.11 8.31
N THR A 84 9.10 -5.43 8.42
CA THR A 84 7.99 -5.59 7.49
C THR A 84 7.62 -4.27 6.84
N ILE A 85 7.46 -4.31 5.52
CA ILE A 85 6.96 -3.19 4.75
C ILE A 85 5.59 -3.60 4.24
N SER A 86 4.56 -2.93 4.72
CA SER A 86 3.20 -3.15 4.23
C SER A 86 3.07 -2.46 2.88
N ALA A 87 2.90 -3.23 1.81
CA ALA A 87 2.34 -2.70 0.56
C ALA A 87 0.81 -2.55 0.65
N GLN A 88 0.24 -2.84 1.83
CA GLN A 88 -1.17 -2.74 2.13
C GLN A 88 -1.47 -1.48 2.93
N ASN A 89 -2.55 -0.83 2.56
CA ASN A 89 -3.26 0.01 3.50
C ASN A 89 -3.99 -0.93 4.48
N SER A 90 -3.52 -0.98 5.74
CA SER A 90 -4.07 -1.84 6.79
C SER A 90 -5.54 -1.54 7.13
N PHE A 91 -6.10 -0.45 6.59
CA PHE A 91 -7.48 -0.04 6.81
C PHE A 91 -8.44 -0.51 5.69
N LEU A 92 -7.95 -1.19 4.65
CA LEU A 92 -8.73 -1.68 3.50
C LEU A 92 -8.75 -3.21 3.38
N ASP A 93 -8.88 -3.92 4.51
CA ASP A 93 -8.86 -5.39 4.56
C ASP A 93 -9.89 -6.00 3.58
N GLY A 94 -9.40 -6.84 2.66
CA GLY A 94 -10.18 -7.53 1.63
C GLY A 94 -10.24 -6.85 0.26
N GLN A 95 -9.77 -5.60 0.13
CA GLN A 95 -9.68 -4.87 -1.14
C GLN A 95 -8.23 -4.62 -1.59
N ASN A 96 -7.27 -4.93 -0.71
CA ASN A 96 -5.85 -4.92 -1.06
C ASN A 96 -5.54 -6.05 -2.05
N PRO A 97 -4.67 -5.81 -3.02
CA PRO A 97 -4.25 -6.79 -3.99
C PRO A 97 -3.32 -7.79 -3.31
N THR A 98 -3.23 -8.97 -3.90
CA THR A 98 -2.16 -9.91 -3.61
C THR A 98 -0.93 -9.53 -4.42
N TYR A 99 0.25 -9.60 -3.80
CA TYR A 99 1.52 -9.30 -4.45
C TYR A 99 2.41 -10.53 -4.56
N HIS A 100 3.28 -10.55 -5.57
CA HIS A 100 4.40 -11.48 -5.62
C HIS A 100 5.68 -10.77 -6.06
N ILE A 101 6.80 -11.39 -5.74
CA ILE A 101 8.12 -11.02 -6.25
C ILE A 101 8.36 -11.85 -7.52
N GLU A 102 8.74 -11.19 -8.60
CA GLU A 102 9.04 -11.87 -9.85
C GLU A 102 10.49 -12.36 -9.95
N LEU A 103 10.72 -13.35 -10.83
CA LEU A 103 12.05 -13.86 -11.15
C LEU A 103 12.89 -12.79 -11.85
N GLY A 104 13.86 -12.23 -11.14
CA GLY A 104 14.81 -11.24 -11.64
C GLY A 104 15.22 -10.23 -10.57
N GLY A 105 16.51 -9.88 -10.50
CA GLY A 105 17.06 -9.03 -9.45
C GLY A 105 17.28 -9.78 -8.13
N ASP A 106 17.03 -9.13 -7.00
CA ASP A 106 17.27 -9.66 -5.65
C ASP A 106 16.13 -10.56 -5.11
N SER A 107 15.31 -11.15 -6.00
CA SER A 107 14.07 -11.84 -5.65
C SER A 107 14.21 -13.04 -4.70
N ASP A 108 15.39 -13.67 -4.66
CA ASP A 108 15.72 -14.78 -3.76
C ASP A 108 16.02 -14.32 -2.32
N ARG A 109 16.25 -13.02 -2.13
CA ARG A 109 16.52 -12.39 -0.84
C ARG A 109 15.28 -11.89 -0.13
N PHE A 110 14.14 -11.81 -0.82
CA PHE A 110 12.90 -11.25 -0.30
C PHE A 110 11.74 -12.23 -0.41
N ILE A 111 10.78 -12.10 0.49
CA ILE A 111 9.50 -12.82 0.45
C ILE A 111 8.34 -11.85 0.69
N ILE A 112 7.18 -12.17 0.12
CA ILE A 112 5.90 -11.60 0.51
C ILE A 112 5.25 -12.55 1.51
N THR A 113 4.93 -12.08 2.71
CA THR A 113 4.23 -12.87 3.73
C THR A 113 2.73 -12.92 3.48
N ASP A 114 2.01 -13.78 4.21
CA ASP A 114 0.53 -13.88 4.14
C ASP A 114 -0.18 -12.55 4.42
N GLY A 115 0.49 -11.61 5.09
CA GLY A 115 0.02 -10.24 5.29
C GLY A 115 0.44 -9.27 4.18
N ASN A 116 0.79 -9.75 2.98
CA ASN A 116 1.30 -8.94 1.86
C ASN A 116 2.44 -8.00 2.25
N GLN A 117 3.25 -8.40 3.25
CA GLN A 117 4.38 -7.61 3.71
C GLN A 117 5.65 -8.09 3.02
N LEU A 118 6.44 -7.15 2.52
CA LEU A 118 7.78 -7.45 2.02
C LEU A 118 8.72 -7.63 3.21
N SER A 119 9.40 -8.77 3.25
CA SER A 119 10.42 -9.08 4.25
C SER A 119 11.67 -9.63 3.59
N MET A 120 12.83 -9.27 4.14
CA MET A 120 14.11 -9.81 3.69
C MET A 120 14.44 -11.10 4.44
N VAL A 121 14.80 -12.15 3.71
CA VAL A 121 15.17 -13.46 4.26
C VAL A 121 16.67 -13.72 4.25
N SER A 122 17.44 -12.96 3.46
CA SER A 122 18.90 -13.01 3.48
C SER A 122 19.52 -11.73 2.92
N ALA A 123 20.71 -11.36 3.38
CA ALA A 123 21.47 -10.22 2.87
C ALA A 123 22.90 -10.63 2.47
N ALA A 124 23.49 -9.87 1.55
CA ALA A 124 24.92 -9.92 1.26
C ALA A 124 25.70 -9.15 2.33
N ALA A 125 26.91 -9.61 2.63
CA ALA A 125 27.77 -8.92 3.59
C ALA A 125 28.24 -7.55 3.08
N ASP A 126 28.35 -7.41 1.75
CA ASP A 126 28.94 -6.28 1.03
C ASP A 126 27.90 -5.37 0.33
N GLN A 127 26.62 -5.72 0.36
CA GLN A 127 25.55 -4.97 -0.29
C GLN A 127 24.57 -4.39 0.73
N THR A 128 24.29 -3.10 0.62
CA THR A 128 23.43 -2.35 1.53
C THR A 128 22.12 -1.89 0.89
N THR A 129 22.03 -1.89 -0.44
CA THR A 129 20.83 -1.50 -1.19
C THR A 129 20.49 -2.60 -2.20
N TYR A 130 19.20 -2.95 -2.27
CA TYR A 130 18.66 -4.00 -3.11
C TYR A 130 17.55 -3.44 -3.99
N THR A 131 17.47 -3.94 -5.22
CA THR A 131 16.42 -3.57 -6.16
C THR A 131 15.40 -4.71 -6.24
N VAL A 132 14.18 -4.43 -5.78
CA VAL A 132 13.10 -5.42 -5.72
C VAL A 132 12.02 -5.02 -6.70
N THR A 133 11.61 -5.95 -7.58
CA THR A 133 10.42 -5.78 -8.41
C THR A 133 9.24 -6.48 -7.76
N ILE A 134 8.19 -5.71 -7.47
CA ILE A 134 6.93 -6.20 -6.93
C ILE A 134 5.88 -6.14 -8.03
N THR A 135 5.13 -7.22 -8.20
CA THR A 135 4.04 -7.28 -9.17
C THR A 135 2.71 -7.45 -8.44
N ALA A 136 1.78 -6.53 -8.72
CA ALA A 136 0.39 -6.65 -8.33
C ALA A 136 -0.29 -7.72 -9.19
N THR A 137 -1.09 -8.58 -8.55
CA THR A 137 -1.80 -9.67 -9.23
C THR A 137 -3.27 -9.34 -9.43
N GLY A 138 -3.91 -10.05 -10.36
CA GLY A 138 -5.31 -9.79 -10.72
C GLY A 138 -5.46 -8.52 -11.56
N ASN A 139 -6.47 -7.71 -11.24
CA ASN A 139 -6.78 -6.46 -11.94
C ASN A 139 -6.14 -5.22 -11.28
N SER A 140 -5.21 -5.45 -10.35
CA SER A 140 -4.63 -4.39 -9.53
C SER A 140 -3.40 -3.79 -10.20
N VAL A 141 -3.25 -2.47 -10.07
CA VAL A 141 -2.16 -1.67 -10.62
C VAL A 141 -1.67 -0.68 -9.57
N PHE A 142 -0.40 -0.30 -9.61
CA PHE A 142 0.22 0.76 -8.80
C PHE A 142 -0.21 2.15 -9.30
N GLU A 143 0.19 3.21 -8.58
CA GLU A 143 -0.15 4.62 -8.84
C GLU A 143 0.21 5.09 -10.26
N ASP A 144 1.22 4.48 -10.88
CA ASP A 144 1.65 4.76 -12.26
C ASP A 144 0.79 4.03 -13.33
N GLY A 145 -0.24 3.30 -12.90
CA GLY A 145 -1.08 2.46 -13.75
C GLY A 145 -0.39 1.17 -14.22
N ASN A 146 0.82 0.89 -13.75
CA ASN A 146 1.55 -0.34 -14.05
C ASN A 146 1.22 -1.40 -13.00
N ASN A 147 1.20 -2.67 -13.40
CA ASN A 147 1.09 -3.77 -12.43
C ASN A 147 2.45 -4.18 -11.84
N ARG A 148 3.53 -3.47 -12.18
CA ARG A 148 4.89 -3.69 -11.68
C ARG A 148 5.46 -2.41 -11.08
N ARG A 149 6.09 -2.52 -9.91
CA ARG A 149 6.85 -1.43 -9.29
C ARG A 149 8.24 -1.90 -8.90
N VAL A 150 9.23 -1.04 -9.10
CA VAL A 150 10.59 -1.24 -8.63
C VAL A 150 10.76 -0.44 -7.33
N VAL A 151 11.25 -1.10 -6.29
CA VAL A 151 11.47 -0.52 -4.96
C VAL A 151 12.94 -0.69 -4.59
N GLU A 152 13.56 0.38 -4.11
CA GLU A 152 14.89 0.33 -3.50
C GLU A 152 14.77 0.03 -2.01
N VAL A 153 15.36 -1.08 -1.58
CA VAL A 153 15.39 -1.48 -0.16
C VAL A 153 16.78 -1.28 0.40
N THR A 154 16.91 -0.40 1.38
CA THR A 154 18.20 -0.09 2.04
C THR A 154 18.26 -0.71 3.43
N LEU A 155 19.41 -1.32 3.76
CA LEU A 155 19.68 -1.81 5.11
C LEU A 155 20.12 -0.65 6.01
N ALA A 156 19.27 -0.28 6.97
CA ALA A 156 19.62 0.66 8.03
C ALA A 156 20.60 0.04 9.02
N GLY A 157 21.40 0.89 9.68
CA GLY A 157 22.33 0.47 10.72
C GLY A 157 23.63 -0.17 10.20
N VAL A 158 23.88 -0.14 8.89
CA VAL A 158 25.22 -0.37 8.37
C VAL A 158 26.02 0.88 8.66
N ASP A 159 26.91 0.82 9.65
CA ASP A 159 27.93 1.84 9.88
C ASP A 159 28.84 1.88 8.64
N THR A 160 28.47 2.70 7.64
CA THR A 160 29.35 3.06 6.54
C THR A 160 30.32 4.07 7.12
N SER A 161 31.37 3.55 7.75
CA SER A 161 32.57 4.26 8.24
C SER A 161 32.71 5.73 7.83
#